data_AF-A0A9Q4XSJ4-F1
#
_entry.id   AF-A0A9Q4XSJ4-F1
#
_cell.length_a   1.000
_cell.length_b   1.000
_cell.length_c   1.000
_cell.angle_alpha   90.00
_cell.angle_beta   90.00
_cell.angle_gamma   90.00
#
_symmetry.space_group_name_H-M   'P 1'
#
loop_
_entity.id
_entity.type
_entity.pdbx_description
1 polymer ?
#
loop_
_entity_poly.entity_id
_entity_poly.type
_entity_poly.pdbx_seq_one_letter_code
_entity_poly.pdbx_strand_id
1 'polypeptide(L)'
;MATCAKHVSDYAAGTRCLEKQRKQTEQALQQTLEAALKQMQSEDWLEANADYEDEDSQIVEDTANALTNDQTTWEKHKALFCRVASSQLSEKTPNYWVLSTQCEINMNKARIDELKALMAQVQP
;
A
#
# COMPACT_ATOMS: atom_id res chain seq x y z
N MET A 1 -16.49 -9.62 3.70
CA MET A 1 -15.81 -8.97 4.83
C MET A 1 -16.10 -9.75 6.12
N ALA A 2 -15.19 -10.61 6.56
CA ALA A 2 -15.30 -11.22 7.88
C ALA A 2 -14.97 -10.15 8.93
N THR A 3 -16.02 -9.57 9.50
CA THR A 3 -16.01 -8.51 10.51
C THR A 3 -15.23 -8.95 11.75
N CYS A 4 -14.00 -8.46 11.94
CA CYS A 4 -13.32 -8.51 13.25
C CYS A 4 -14.20 -7.92 14.37
N ALA A 5 -15.16 -7.07 14.00
CA ALA A 5 -16.19 -6.50 14.86
C ALA A 5 -17.26 -7.51 15.39
N LYS A 6 -17.35 -8.75 14.90
CA LYS A 6 -18.33 -9.73 15.43
C LYS A 6 -17.95 -10.32 16.80
N HIS A 7 -16.75 -10.01 17.32
CA HIS A 7 -16.32 -10.39 18.67
C HIS A 7 -16.52 -9.25 19.68
N VAL A 8 -17.70 -8.62 19.70
CA VAL A 8 -18.02 -7.51 20.63
C VAL A 8 -17.89 -7.93 22.11
N SER A 9 -17.96 -9.22 22.42
CA SER A 9 -17.77 -9.76 23.77
C SER A 9 -16.31 -9.95 24.19
N ASP A 10 -15.35 -9.94 23.26
CA ASP A 10 -13.92 -10.10 23.55
C ASP A 10 -13.10 -9.06 22.76
N TYR A 11 -12.91 -7.91 23.41
CA TYR A 11 -12.11 -6.80 22.90
C TYR A 11 -10.69 -7.23 22.49
N ALA A 12 -10.08 -8.16 23.23
CA ALA A 12 -8.74 -8.66 22.95
C ALA A 12 -8.73 -9.55 21.68
N ALA A 13 -9.76 -10.36 21.47
CA ALA A 13 -9.92 -11.11 20.22
C ALA A 13 -10.14 -10.17 19.01
N GLY A 14 -10.94 -9.12 19.16
CA GLY A 14 -11.14 -8.10 18.13
C GLY A 14 -9.83 -7.41 17.75
N THR A 15 -9.04 -7.00 18.74
CA THR A 15 -7.73 -6.36 18.57
C THR A 15 -6.73 -7.28 17.85
N ARG A 16 -6.64 -8.56 18.26
CA ARG A 16 -5.78 -9.56 17.60
C ARG A 16 -6.19 -9.82 16.15
N CYS A 17 -7.50 -9.85 15.87
CA CYS A 17 -8.02 -9.99 14.52
C CYS A 17 -7.60 -8.82 13.63
N LEU A 18 -7.75 -7.58 14.12
CA LEU A 18 -7.33 -6.38 13.41
C LEU A 18 -5.82 -6.37 13.14
N GLU A 19 -5.00 -6.70 14.13
CA GLU A 19 -3.54 -6.76 13.94
C GLU A 19 -3.15 -7.81 12.90
N LYS A 20 -3.81 -8.96 12.90
CA LYS A 20 -3.60 -9.99 11.88
C LYS A 20 -3.98 -9.47 10.49
N GLN A 21 -5.11 -8.78 10.36
CA GLN A 21 -5.53 -8.20 9.08
C GLN A 21 -4.56 -7.11 8.62
N ARG A 22 -4.07 -6.25 9.52
CA ARG A 22 -3.06 -5.23 9.24
C ARG A 22 -1.83 -5.87 8.61
N LYS A 23 -1.21 -6.84 9.29
CA LYS A 23 -0.03 -7.58 8.79
C LYS A 23 -0.27 -8.25 7.44
N GLN A 24 -1.44 -8.89 7.27
CA GLN A 24 -1.80 -9.52 5.99
C GLN A 24 -1.90 -8.50 4.86
N THR A 25 -2.49 -7.33 5.11
CA THR A 25 -2.58 -6.27 4.11
C THR A 25 -1.25 -5.59 3.82
N GLU A 26 -0.39 -5.42 4.83
CA GLU A 26 0.98 -4.92 4.64
C GLU A 26 1.79 -5.88 3.77
N GLN A 27 1.72 -7.18 4.07
CA GLN A 27 2.39 -8.20 3.25
C GLN A 27 1.86 -8.22 1.81
N ALA A 28 0.54 -8.14 1.62
CA ALA A 28 -0.05 -8.09 0.28
C ALA A 28 0.36 -6.82 -0.49
N LEU A 29 0.47 -5.69 0.19
CA LEU A 29 0.97 -4.45 -0.39
C LEU A 29 2.42 -4.58 -0.83
N GLN A 30 3.30 -5.12 0.04
CA GLN A 30 4.70 -5.36 -0.29
C GLN A 30 4.85 -6.28 -1.50
N GLN A 31 4.10 -7.38 -1.55
CA GLN A 31 4.10 -8.30 -2.70
C GLN A 31 3.60 -7.64 -3.99
N THR A 32 2.61 -6.75 -3.88
CA THR A 32 2.08 -6.01 -5.04
C THR A 32 3.11 -5.01 -5.57
N LEU A 33 3.81 -4.31 -4.67
CA LEU A 33 4.90 -3.40 -5.04
C LEU A 33 6.06 -4.15 -5.71
N GLU A 34 6.50 -5.27 -5.14
CA GLU A 34 7.56 -6.11 -5.72
C GLU A 34 7.18 -6.62 -7.12
N ALA A 35 5.92 -7.01 -7.31
CA ALA A 35 5.42 -7.41 -8.62
C ALA A 35 5.43 -6.24 -9.62
N ALA A 36 4.99 -5.04 -9.19
CA ALA A 36 5.00 -3.85 -10.03
C ALA A 36 6.43 -3.43 -10.44
N LEU A 37 7.37 -3.41 -9.48
CA LEU A 37 8.79 -3.14 -9.75
C LEU A 37 9.38 -4.15 -10.73
N LYS A 38 9.10 -5.44 -10.54
CA LYS A 38 9.56 -6.49 -11.45
C LYS A 38 9.02 -6.32 -12.86
N GLN A 39 7.77 -5.90 -13.01
CA GLN A 39 7.16 -5.62 -14.31
C GLN A 39 7.80 -4.40 -14.98
N MET A 40 8.04 -3.31 -14.22
CA MET A 40 8.73 -2.12 -14.72
C MET A 40 10.17 -2.40 -15.17
N GLN A 41 10.82 -3.36 -14.54
CA GLN A 41 12.18 -3.79 -14.84
C GLN A 41 12.25 -4.90 -15.89
N SER A 42 11.12 -5.28 -16.49
CA SER A 42 11.10 -6.28 -17.56
C SER A 42 11.39 -5.65 -18.91
N GLU A 43 11.92 -6.44 -19.84
CA GLU A 43 12.25 -5.99 -21.20
C GLU A 43 11.01 -5.48 -21.97
N ASP A 44 9.81 -5.93 -21.58
CA ASP A 44 8.53 -5.53 -22.19
C ASP A 44 7.94 -4.24 -21.61
N TRP A 45 8.63 -3.57 -20.66
CA TRP A 45 8.14 -2.32 -20.06
C TRP A 45 8.20 -1.14 -21.04
N LEU A 46 9.23 -1.12 -21.88
CA LEU A 46 9.45 -0.04 -22.83
C LEU A 46 8.53 -0.22 -24.03
N GLU A 47 7.87 0.87 -24.44
CA GLU A 47 7.10 0.93 -25.67
C GLU A 47 7.99 0.61 -26.88
N ALA A 48 7.59 -0.42 -27.62
CA ALA A 48 8.28 -0.79 -28.84
C ALA A 48 8.24 0.38 -29.85
N ASN A 49 9.42 0.69 -30.42
CA ASN A 49 9.63 1.76 -31.42
C ASN A 49 9.54 3.20 -30.88
N ALA A 50 9.57 3.39 -29.56
CA ALA A 50 9.84 4.70 -28.98
C ALA A 50 11.34 5.06 -29.11
N ASP A 51 11.63 6.35 -29.24
CA ASP A 51 13.00 6.88 -29.24
C ASP A 51 13.38 7.24 -27.80
N TYR A 52 14.25 6.45 -27.20
CA TYR A 52 14.75 6.67 -25.86
C TYR A 52 16.08 7.44 -25.96
N GLU A 53 16.08 8.71 -25.54
CA GLU A 53 17.25 9.59 -25.63
C GLU A 53 18.43 9.11 -24.74
N ASP A 54 18.13 8.34 -23.68
CA ASP A 54 19.10 7.68 -22.79
C ASP A 54 19.23 6.18 -23.15
N GLU A 55 20.30 5.51 -22.71
CA GLU A 55 20.34 4.04 -22.76
C GLU A 55 19.07 3.49 -22.06
N ASP A 56 18.31 2.62 -22.73
CA ASP A 56 17.05 2.01 -22.26
C ASP A 56 17.09 1.58 -20.77
N SER A 57 18.28 1.23 -20.27
CA SER A 57 18.57 0.90 -18.88
C SER A 57 18.31 2.04 -17.87
N GLN A 58 18.63 3.30 -18.21
CA GLN A 58 18.51 4.45 -17.31
C GLN A 58 17.05 4.81 -17.05
N ILE A 59 16.21 4.78 -18.08
CA ILE A 59 14.77 5.07 -17.95
C ILE A 59 14.08 4.02 -17.07
N VAL A 60 14.45 2.76 -17.22
CA VAL A 60 13.96 1.65 -16.39
C VAL A 60 14.40 1.84 -14.93
N GLU A 61 15.66 2.19 -14.68
CA GLU A 61 16.18 2.44 -13.34
C GLU A 61 15.48 3.65 -12.68
N ASP A 62 15.39 4.77 -13.39
CA ASP A 62 14.77 6.00 -12.89
C ASP A 62 13.29 5.81 -12.58
N THR A 63 12.57 5.06 -13.40
CA THR A 63 11.16 4.74 -13.18
C THR A 63 10.98 3.83 -11.96
N ALA A 64 11.82 2.81 -11.78
CA ALA A 64 11.78 1.94 -10.61
C ALA A 64 12.13 2.71 -9.31
N ASN A 65 13.11 3.62 -9.38
CA ASN A 65 13.46 4.52 -8.29
C ASN A 65 12.31 5.49 -7.96
N ALA A 66 11.63 6.02 -8.97
CA ALA A 66 10.46 6.87 -8.80
C ALA A 66 9.33 6.13 -8.06
N LEU A 67 9.00 4.89 -8.46
CA LEU A 67 7.98 4.07 -7.77
C LEU A 67 8.38 3.78 -6.31
N THR A 68 9.65 3.48 -6.06
CA THR A 68 10.17 3.23 -4.70
C THR A 68 10.06 4.48 -3.81
N ASN A 69 10.41 5.65 -4.36
CA ASN A 69 10.30 6.93 -3.67
C ASN A 69 8.84 7.34 -3.43
N ASP A 70 7.97 7.09 -4.40
CA ASP A 70 6.52 7.30 -4.27
C ASP A 70 5.95 6.43 -3.15
N GLN A 71 6.29 5.13 -3.10
CA GLN A 71 5.86 4.25 -2.02
C GLN A 71 6.36 4.73 -0.65
N THR A 72 7.63 5.15 -0.55
CA THR A 72 8.19 5.68 0.70
C THR A 72 7.46 6.94 1.18
N THR A 73 7.09 7.81 0.24
CA THR A 73 6.32 9.02 0.51
C THR A 73 4.88 8.68 0.92
N TRP A 74 4.28 7.71 0.23
CA TRP A 74 2.95 7.20 0.52
C TRP A 74 2.86 6.59 1.94
N GLU A 75 3.87 5.86 2.40
CA GLU A 75 3.91 5.33 3.76
C GLU A 75 3.86 6.44 4.83
N LYS A 76 4.59 7.54 4.60
CA LYS A 76 4.52 8.73 5.46
C LYS A 76 3.14 9.39 5.41
N HIS A 77 2.55 9.48 4.22
CA HIS A 77 1.21 10.00 4.04
C HIS A 77 0.18 9.15 4.79
N LYS A 78 0.21 7.81 4.65
CA LYS A 78 -0.67 6.88 5.37
C LYS A 78 -0.62 7.12 6.88
N ALA A 79 0.58 7.21 7.45
CA ALA A 79 0.74 7.42 8.89
C ALA A 79 0.10 8.74 9.36
N LEU A 80 0.35 9.83 8.65
CA LEU A 80 -0.23 11.15 8.97
C LEU A 80 -1.75 11.17 8.77
N PHE A 81 -2.23 10.60 7.67
CA PHE A 81 -3.64 10.54 7.34
C PHE A 81 -4.42 9.73 8.38
N CYS A 82 -3.93 8.56 8.78
CA CYS A 82 -4.60 7.73 9.78
C CYS A 82 -4.57 8.31 11.20
N ARG A 83 -3.54 9.10 11.52
CA ARG A 83 -3.53 9.93 12.73
C ARG A 83 -4.65 10.97 12.71
N VAL A 84 -4.82 11.69 11.60
CA VAL A 84 -5.91 12.68 11.45
C VAL A 84 -7.27 12.00 11.51
N ALA A 85 -7.46 10.89 10.81
CA ALA A 85 -8.71 10.13 10.81
C ALA A 85 -9.12 9.62 12.21
N SER A 86 -8.14 9.42 13.10
CA SER A 86 -8.35 8.94 14.47
C SER A 86 -8.35 10.05 15.52
N SER A 87 -8.15 11.31 15.11
CA SER A 87 -7.90 12.47 15.99
C SER A 87 -9.07 12.86 16.88
N GLN A 88 -10.28 12.37 16.57
CA GLN A 88 -11.44 12.50 17.44
C GLN A 88 -11.28 11.79 18.80
N LEU A 89 -10.28 10.90 18.93
CA LEU A 89 -9.93 10.21 20.17
C LEU A 89 -8.51 10.59 20.62
N SER A 90 -8.27 10.57 21.94
CA SER A 90 -6.91 10.64 22.47
C SER A 90 -6.15 9.37 22.10
N GLU A 91 -4.86 9.49 21.77
CA GLU A 91 -3.94 8.35 21.54
C GLU A 91 -3.88 7.38 22.74
N LYS A 92 -4.26 7.85 23.94
CA LYS A 92 -4.33 7.03 25.16
C LYS A 92 -5.57 6.15 25.25
N THR A 93 -6.58 6.37 24.40
CA THR A 93 -7.83 5.60 24.41
C THR A 93 -7.64 4.31 23.60
N PRO A 94 -8.02 3.12 24.11
CA PRO A 94 -7.87 1.86 23.37
C PRO A 94 -8.52 1.89 21.97
N ASN A 95 -9.65 2.58 21.83
CA ASN A 95 -10.34 2.76 20.55
C ASN A 95 -9.57 3.61 19.52
N TYR A 96 -8.62 4.44 19.94
CA TYR A 96 -7.75 5.18 19.01
C TYR A 96 -6.95 4.20 18.15
N TRP A 97 -6.34 3.19 18.79
CA TRP A 97 -5.55 2.18 18.09
C TRP A 97 -6.41 1.40 17.09
N VAL A 98 -7.64 1.03 17.50
CA VAL A 98 -8.60 0.34 16.63
C VAL A 98 -8.91 1.16 15.36
N LEU A 99 -9.20 2.46 15.51
CA LEU A 99 -9.50 3.34 14.37
C LEU A 99 -8.27 3.54 13.48
N SER A 100 -7.10 3.78 14.06
CA SER A 100 -5.85 3.97 13.32
C SER A 100 -5.48 2.72 12.52
N THR A 101 -5.52 1.55 13.14
CA THR A 101 -5.25 0.27 12.46
C THR A 101 -6.26 -0.01 11.35
N GLN A 102 -7.55 0.27 11.58
CA GLN A 102 -8.56 0.09 10.54
C GLN A 102 -8.35 1.03 9.36
N CYS A 103 -7.91 2.26 9.61
CA CYS A 103 -7.51 3.20 8.57
C CYS A 103 -6.31 2.67 7.77
N GLU A 104 -5.25 2.20 8.43
CA GLU A 104 -4.06 1.66 7.76
C GLU A 104 -4.40 0.46 6.86
N ILE A 105 -5.26 -0.45 7.33
CA ILE A 105 -5.78 -1.56 6.53
C ILE A 105 -6.47 -1.06 5.25
N ASN A 106 -7.29 -0.01 5.36
CA ASN A 106 -8.02 0.53 4.22
C ASN A 106 -7.08 1.26 3.25
N MET A 107 -6.13 2.03 3.76
CA MET A 107 -5.09 2.68 2.96
C MET A 107 -4.26 1.64 2.19
N ASN A 108 -3.80 0.57 2.85
CA ASN A 108 -3.07 -0.51 2.19
C ASN A 108 -3.88 -1.16 1.05
N LYS A 109 -5.18 -1.40 1.25
CA LYS A 109 -6.04 -1.94 0.19
C LYS A 109 -6.18 -0.98 -0.99
N ALA A 110 -6.43 0.31 -0.71
CA ALA A 110 -6.54 1.31 -1.77
C ALA A 110 -5.26 1.42 -2.59
N ARG A 111 -4.09 1.36 -1.93
CA ARG A 111 -2.79 1.39 -2.60
C ARG A 111 -2.51 0.14 -3.42
N ILE A 112 -2.92 -1.05 -2.94
CA ILE A 112 -2.87 -2.28 -3.73
C ILE A 112 -3.67 -2.12 -5.03
N ASP A 113 -4.88 -1.56 -4.93
CA ASP A 113 -5.75 -1.36 -6.10
C ASP A 113 -5.17 -0.31 -7.05
N GLU A 114 -4.57 0.77 -6.53
CA GLU A 114 -3.86 1.78 -7.31
C GLU A 114 -2.67 1.19 -8.08
N LEU A 115 -1.81 0.40 -7.42
CA LEU A 115 -0.66 -0.25 -8.06
C LEU A 115 -1.10 -1.23 -9.14
N LYS A 116 -2.16 -2.00 -8.91
CA LYS A 116 -2.74 -2.89 -9.93
C LYS A 116 -3.31 -2.13 -11.12
N ALA A 117 -4.02 -1.03 -10.85
CA ALA A 117 -4.58 -0.19 -11.90
C ALA A 117 -3.48 0.47 -12.73
N LEU A 118 -2.41 0.94 -12.09
CA LEU A 118 -1.21 1.42 -12.77
C LEU A 118 -0.70 0.33 -13.71
N MET A 119 -0.35 -0.86 -13.20
CA MET A 119 0.21 -1.96 -13.99
C MET A 119 -0.69 -2.44 -15.15
N ALA A 120 -2.02 -2.30 -15.02
CA ALA A 120 -2.95 -2.62 -16.09
C ALA A 120 -3.02 -1.54 -17.20
N GLN A 121 -2.68 -0.28 -16.90
CA GLN A 121 -2.66 0.81 -17.88
C GLN A 121 -1.43 0.76 -18.79
N VAL A 122 -0.30 0.29 -18.25
CA VAL A 122 1.00 0.22 -18.92
C VAL A 122 1.30 -1.17 -19.49
N GLN A 123 0.35 -2.11 -19.45
CA GLN A 123 0.46 -3.33 -20.25
C GLN A 123 0.22 -2.98 -21.73
N PRO A 124 1.21 -3.22 -22.62
CA PRO A 124 1.05 -2.97 -24.05
C PRO A 124 -0.01 -3.87 -24.71
#